data_AF-A0AB36E9S6-F1
#
_entry.id   AF-A0AB36E9S6-F1
#
_cell.length_a   1.000
_cell.length_b   1.000
_cell.length_c   1.000
_cell.angle_alpha   90.00
_cell.angle_beta   90.00
_cell.angle_gamma   90.00
#
_symmetry.space_group_name_H-M   'P 1'
#
loop_
_entity.id
_entity.type
_entity.pdbx_description
1 polymer ?
#
loop_
_entity_poly.entity_id
_entity_poly.type
_entity_poly.pdbx_seq_one_letter_code
_entity_poly.pdbx_strand_id
1 'polypeptide(L)'
;MLKQSAKLKKIVLCSGLMAASTFAASEDIQYGIAIPEVNAQTYVLMDYNSGAVLASLNPDQRQYPASLTKMMTSYVVGAALKQGKIHNEDMVTISESAWGRNFPDSSKMFLNLNQQVSVGDLNKGIIIVSGNDACVAVAEHISGTVANFVDTMNKYVQQFGLKNTNFTTPHGLDDPNQYSTARDMAIIGAHIIRDLPEEYKIYAEKDFTFNKIKQPNRNGLLWDKTINVDGMKTGHTSQAGYNLVASATSPNNMRLISVVMGVPTYKGREVESKKLLQWGFANFETLKTYKANEEISKQSVYYGDKGEVKVGVLQDGFITVPKGKQADLKARYELDNKYLQAPLAKGQVVGKIVYQLDGKDVATLNLQALEDVQEGGFLGKGWDWLVLTVKGLFD
;
A
#
# COMPACT_ATOMS: atom_id res chain seq x y z
N MET A 1 -38.32 47.75 23.87
CA MET A 1 -37.32 46.87 24.52
C MET A 1 -37.23 45.58 23.72
N LEU A 2 -36.03 44.99 23.63
CA LEU A 2 -35.63 43.76 22.89
C LEU A 2 -35.16 43.96 21.44
N LYS A 3 -33.89 44.37 21.30
CA LYS A 3 -33.05 44.02 20.13
C LYS A 3 -32.37 42.68 20.45
N GLN A 4 -32.74 41.60 19.76
CA GLN A 4 -31.99 40.35 19.80
C GLN A 4 -30.76 40.46 18.90
N SER A 5 -29.59 40.30 19.52
CA SER A 5 -28.28 40.23 18.87
C SER A 5 -28.08 38.83 18.29
N ALA A 6 -27.97 38.72 16.96
CA ALA A 6 -27.58 37.49 16.29
C ALA A 6 -26.05 37.31 16.42
N LYS A 7 -25.63 36.42 17.33
CA LYS A 7 -24.25 35.94 17.37
C LYS A 7 -24.02 34.96 16.21
N LEU A 8 -23.32 35.42 15.17
CA LEU A 8 -22.73 34.55 14.16
C LEU A 8 -21.66 33.67 14.84
N LYS A 9 -21.98 32.39 15.08
CA LYS A 9 -20.96 31.39 15.39
C LYS A 9 -20.23 31.04 14.09
N LYS A 10 -18.97 31.45 13.96
CA LYS A 10 -18.07 30.92 12.94
C LYS A 10 -17.92 29.41 13.19
N ILE A 11 -18.56 28.61 12.34
CA ILE A 11 -18.29 27.17 12.25
C ILE A 11 -16.92 27.06 11.62
N VAL A 12 -15.91 26.74 12.43
CA VAL A 12 -14.60 26.31 11.94
C VAL A 12 -14.82 24.91 11.38
N LEU A 13 -14.80 24.81 10.04
CA LEU A 13 -14.80 23.54 9.34
C LEU A 13 -13.41 22.92 9.56
N CYS A 14 -13.27 22.06 10.56
CA CYS A 14 -12.12 21.17 10.67
C CYS A 14 -12.19 20.15 9.53
N SER A 15 -11.72 20.54 8.34
CA SER A 15 -11.34 19.61 7.30
C SER A 15 -10.16 18.78 7.82
N GLY A 16 -10.47 17.60 8.34
CA GLY A 16 -9.47 16.59 8.70
C GLY A 16 -8.71 16.19 7.44
N LEU A 17 -7.53 16.79 7.26
CA LEU A 17 -6.49 16.27 6.38
C LEU A 17 -6.06 14.93 6.96
N MET A 18 -6.67 13.84 6.49
CA MET A 18 -6.01 12.53 6.60
C MET A 18 -4.69 12.67 5.85
N ALA A 19 -3.58 12.63 6.58
CA ALA A 19 -2.26 12.55 6.00
C ALA A 19 -2.23 11.33 5.08
N ALA A 20 -2.27 11.57 3.77
CA ALA A 20 -1.93 10.55 2.81
C ALA A 20 -0.51 10.11 3.16
N SER A 21 -0.34 8.86 3.54
CA SER A 21 0.97 8.21 3.59
C SER A 21 1.45 8.13 2.15
N THR A 22 2.02 9.23 1.66
CA THR A 22 2.78 9.23 0.43
C THR A 22 3.95 8.29 0.68
N PHE A 23 3.92 7.11 0.05
CA PHE A 23 5.16 6.39 -0.21
C PHE A 23 6.04 7.41 -0.94
N ALA A 24 7.06 7.91 -0.24
CA ALA A 24 8.03 8.80 -0.86
C ALA A 24 8.55 8.09 -2.10
N ALA A 25 8.66 8.80 -3.22
CA ALA A 25 9.36 8.30 -4.38
C ALA A 25 10.82 8.08 -3.96
N SER A 26 11.13 6.88 -3.49
CA SER A 26 12.50 6.44 -3.29
C SER A 26 13.12 6.38 -4.66
N GLU A 27 14.15 7.18 -4.92
CA GLU A 27 15.05 6.88 -6.03
C GLU A 27 15.58 5.45 -5.83
N ASP A 28 15.70 4.69 -6.92
CA ASP A 28 16.19 3.31 -6.88
C ASP A 28 17.70 3.36 -6.57
N ILE A 29 18.07 3.15 -5.30
CA ILE A 29 19.46 3.25 -4.86
C ILE A 29 20.21 1.97 -5.21
N GLN A 30 21.19 2.07 -6.11
CA GLN A 30 22.02 0.95 -6.49
C GLN A 30 23.17 0.74 -5.50
N TYR A 31 23.02 -0.30 -4.67
CA TYR A 31 24.05 -0.72 -3.71
C TYR A 31 25.21 -1.53 -4.33
N GLY A 32 25.30 -1.61 -5.67
CA GLY A 32 26.29 -2.43 -6.38
C GLY A 32 26.11 -3.94 -6.21
N ILE A 33 24.97 -4.38 -5.65
CA ILE A 33 24.62 -5.79 -5.50
C ILE A 33 24.01 -6.27 -6.82
N ALA A 34 24.62 -7.28 -7.43
CA ALA A 34 24.13 -7.85 -8.68
C ALA A 34 22.71 -8.40 -8.50
N ILE A 35 21.78 -7.87 -9.29
CA ILE A 35 20.39 -8.33 -9.34
C ILE A 35 20.36 -9.66 -10.14
N PRO A 36 19.63 -10.69 -9.68
CA PRO A 36 19.54 -11.94 -10.41
C PRO A 36 18.84 -11.75 -11.76
N GLU A 37 19.18 -12.56 -12.75
CA GLU A 37 18.43 -12.60 -14.01
C GLU A 37 17.03 -13.16 -13.76
N VAL A 38 16.01 -12.40 -14.15
CA VAL A 38 14.59 -12.75 -13.97
C VAL A 38 13.90 -12.83 -15.33
N ASN A 39 13.31 -13.99 -15.64
CA ASN A 39 12.59 -14.20 -16.89
C ASN A 39 11.13 -13.70 -16.80
N ALA A 40 10.97 -12.37 -16.83
CA ALA A 40 9.68 -11.68 -16.82
C ALA A 40 9.74 -10.41 -17.68
N GLN A 41 8.60 -9.93 -18.18
CA GLN A 41 8.57 -8.65 -18.92
C GLN A 41 8.75 -7.44 -17.99
N THR A 42 8.18 -7.53 -16.79
CA THR A 42 8.34 -6.52 -15.72
C THR A 42 8.34 -7.20 -14.36
N TYR A 43 9.09 -6.63 -13.43
CA TYR A 43 9.05 -7.04 -12.02
C TYR A 43 9.41 -5.91 -11.06
N VAL A 44 9.03 -6.09 -9.80
CA VAL A 44 9.54 -5.32 -8.67
C VAL A 44 9.70 -6.22 -7.45
N LEU A 45 10.73 -5.97 -6.65
CA LEU A 45 10.91 -6.48 -5.30
C LEU A 45 10.95 -5.29 -4.35
N MET A 46 10.02 -5.25 -3.40
CA MET A 46 9.83 -4.14 -2.48
C MET A 46 9.86 -4.65 -1.03
N ASP A 47 10.53 -3.93 -0.15
CA ASP A 47 10.36 -4.13 1.29
C ASP A 47 9.04 -3.53 1.75
N TYR A 48 8.25 -4.31 2.48
CA TYR A 48 6.91 -3.91 2.92
C TYR A 48 6.94 -2.76 3.94
N ASN A 49 7.92 -2.75 4.85
CA ASN A 49 7.94 -1.82 5.97
C ASN A 49 8.50 -0.46 5.56
N SER A 50 9.59 -0.44 4.79
CA SER A 50 10.24 0.80 4.34
C SER A 50 9.69 1.32 3.01
N GLY A 51 9.06 0.46 2.20
CA GLY A 51 8.66 0.78 0.83
C GLY A 51 9.83 0.85 -0.16
N ALA A 52 11.05 0.53 0.25
CA ALA A 52 12.22 0.56 -0.62
C ALA A 52 12.11 -0.49 -1.73
N VAL A 53 12.41 -0.08 -2.96
CA VAL A 53 12.54 -0.99 -4.10
C VAL A 53 13.97 -1.52 -4.14
N LEU A 54 14.10 -2.85 -4.05
CA LEU A 54 15.39 -3.54 -3.97
C LEU A 54 15.87 -4.02 -5.34
N ALA A 55 14.92 -4.35 -6.22
CA ALA A 55 15.18 -4.73 -7.61
C ALA A 55 13.95 -4.44 -8.46
N SER A 56 14.15 -3.99 -9.69
CA SER A 56 13.07 -3.73 -10.64
C SER A 56 13.50 -3.94 -12.09
N LEU A 57 12.53 -4.21 -12.96
CA LEU A 57 12.65 -4.13 -14.41
C LEU A 57 11.33 -3.58 -14.92
N ASN A 58 11.36 -2.45 -15.63
CA ASN A 58 10.18 -1.77 -16.15
C ASN A 58 9.02 -1.66 -15.13
N PRO A 59 9.27 -1.25 -13.86
CA PRO A 59 8.30 -1.38 -12.78
C PRO A 59 7.02 -0.55 -13.00
N ASP A 60 7.09 0.47 -13.84
CA ASP A 60 6.01 1.41 -14.18
C ASP A 60 5.41 1.17 -15.58
N GLN A 61 5.86 0.12 -16.29
CA GLN A 61 5.28 -0.27 -17.57
C GLN A 61 3.88 -0.85 -17.36
N ARG A 62 2.90 -0.30 -18.08
CA ARG A 62 1.52 -0.79 -18.07
C ARG A 62 1.44 -2.19 -18.66
N GLN A 63 0.72 -3.06 -17.96
CA GLN A 63 0.50 -4.46 -18.28
C GLN A 63 -0.95 -4.83 -17.98
N TYR A 64 -1.46 -5.85 -18.66
CA TYR A 64 -2.74 -6.46 -18.30
C TYR A 64 -2.62 -7.13 -16.91
N PRO A 65 -3.42 -6.72 -15.91
CA PRO A 65 -3.31 -7.27 -14.56
C PRO A 65 -3.84 -8.70 -14.46
N ALA A 66 -4.70 -9.14 -15.39
CA ALA A 66 -5.42 -10.39 -15.30
C ALA A 66 -6.08 -10.54 -13.91
N SER A 67 -6.07 -11.74 -13.32
CA SER A 67 -6.62 -11.98 -11.98
C SER A 67 -5.91 -11.24 -10.83
N LEU A 68 -4.80 -10.52 -11.06
CA LEU A 68 -4.25 -9.63 -10.03
C LEU A 68 -5.23 -8.49 -9.69
N THR A 69 -6.13 -8.11 -10.61
CA THR A 69 -7.27 -7.21 -10.35
C THR A 69 -8.06 -7.60 -9.10
N LYS A 70 -8.18 -8.90 -8.82
CA LYS A 70 -8.92 -9.40 -7.66
C LYS A 70 -8.27 -9.01 -6.32
N MET A 71 -7.02 -8.56 -6.31
CA MET A 71 -6.41 -7.93 -5.13
C MET A 71 -7.15 -6.64 -4.76
N MET A 72 -7.46 -5.78 -5.73
CA MET A 72 -8.25 -4.57 -5.46
C MET A 72 -9.70 -4.92 -5.11
N THR A 73 -10.28 -5.95 -5.73
CA THR A 73 -11.62 -6.44 -5.35
C THR A 73 -11.67 -6.91 -3.90
N SER A 74 -10.71 -7.74 -3.48
CA SER A 74 -10.58 -8.17 -2.08
C SER A 74 -10.30 -6.98 -1.16
N TYR A 75 -9.52 -5.99 -1.59
CA TYR A 75 -9.34 -4.76 -0.82
C TYR A 75 -10.66 -4.03 -0.56
N VAL A 76 -11.51 -3.85 -1.59
CA VAL A 76 -12.83 -3.22 -1.44
C VAL A 76 -13.72 -4.04 -0.50
N VAL A 77 -13.75 -5.37 -0.65
CA VAL A 77 -14.54 -6.27 0.22
C VAL A 77 -14.06 -6.19 1.67
N GLY A 78 -12.76 -6.36 1.91
CA GLY A 78 -12.17 -6.28 3.25
C GLY A 78 -12.35 -4.90 3.89
N ALA A 79 -12.28 -3.82 3.12
CA ALA A 79 -12.57 -2.47 3.62
C ALA A 79 -14.05 -2.30 4.03
N ALA A 80 -14.99 -2.88 3.26
CA ALA A 80 -16.41 -2.87 3.60
C ALA A 80 -16.70 -3.71 4.86
N LEU A 81 -16.08 -4.89 5.00
CA LEU A 81 -16.14 -5.73 6.19
C LEU A 81 -15.58 -4.98 7.42
N LYS A 82 -14.39 -4.39 7.29
CA LYS A 82 -13.74 -3.62 8.37
C LYS A 82 -14.57 -2.41 8.83
N GLN A 83 -15.34 -1.80 7.92
CA GLN A 83 -16.23 -0.69 8.22
C GLN A 83 -17.61 -1.13 8.74
N GLY A 84 -17.89 -2.44 8.83
CA GLY A 84 -19.19 -2.98 9.24
C GLY A 84 -20.32 -2.69 8.24
N LYS A 85 -20.00 -2.42 6.97
CA LYS A 85 -20.99 -2.19 5.90
C LYS A 85 -21.62 -3.48 5.38
N ILE A 86 -20.88 -4.57 5.50
CA ILE A 86 -21.28 -5.95 5.22
C ILE A 86 -20.66 -6.84 6.29
N HIS A 87 -21.19 -8.05 6.45
CA HIS A 87 -20.71 -9.08 7.36
C HIS A 87 -20.47 -10.38 6.60
N ASN A 88 -19.60 -11.25 7.13
CA ASN A 88 -19.28 -12.51 6.44
C ASN A 88 -20.51 -13.43 6.34
N GLU A 89 -21.45 -13.31 7.27
CA GLU A 89 -22.68 -14.09 7.39
C GLU A 89 -23.80 -13.59 6.46
N ASP A 90 -23.65 -12.41 5.86
CA ASP A 90 -24.63 -11.85 4.95
C ASP A 90 -24.81 -12.79 3.74
N MET A 91 -26.06 -13.13 3.45
CA MET A 91 -26.40 -14.02 2.34
C MET A 91 -26.64 -13.21 1.06
N VAL A 92 -25.89 -13.56 0.02
CA VAL A 92 -25.97 -12.97 -1.31
C VAL A 92 -26.77 -13.90 -2.23
N THR A 93 -27.81 -13.36 -2.85
CA THR A 93 -28.57 -14.06 -3.88
C THR A 93 -27.81 -13.98 -5.20
N ILE A 94 -27.46 -15.13 -5.77
CA ILE A 94 -26.71 -15.19 -7.02
C ILE A 94 -27.63 -14.83 -8.20
N SER A 95 -27.32 -13.71 -8.84
CA SER A 95 -27.98 -13.17 -10.02
C SER A 95 -27.66 -13.96 -11.28
N GLU A 96 -28.37 -13.65 -12.37
CA GLU A 96 -28.05 -14.20 -13.69
C GLU A 96 -26.65 -13.79 -14.16
N SER A 97 -26.23 -12.55 -13.91
CA SER A 97 -24.89 -12.04 -14.23
C SER A 97 -23.78 -12.76 -13.47
N ALA A 98 -23.99 -13.07 -12.18
CA ALA A 98 -23.05 -13.80 -11.35
C ALA A 98 -23.09 -15.33 -11.54
N TRP A 99 -23.93 -15.86 -12.44
CA TRP A 99 -24.02 -17.30 -12.67
C TRP A 99 -22.71 -17.85 -13.25
N GLY A 100 -22.15 -18.90 -12.64
CA GLY A 100 -20.90 -19.53 -13.08
C GLY A 100 -20.89 -20.06 -14.52
N ARG A 101 -22.07 -20.17 -15.16
CA ARG A 101 -22.20 -20.48 -16.60
C ARG A 101 -21.66 -19.35 -17.49
N ASN A 102 -21.72 -18.09 -17.06
CA ASN A 102 -21.26 -16.92 -17.84
C ASN A 102 -19.74 -16.80 -17.90
N PHE A 103 -19.04 -17.64 -17.15
CA PHE A 103 -17.58 -17.67 -17.08
C PHE A 103 -17.07 -19.02 -17.62
N PRO A 104 -17.26 -19.33 -18.92
CA PRO A 104 -16.60 -20.47 -19.53
C PRO A 104 -15.08 -20.25 -19.52
N ASP A 105 -14.32 -21.35 -19.47
CA ASP A 105 -12.86 -21.37 -19.61
C ASP A 105 -12.07 -20.41 -18.71
N SER A 106 -12.63 -20.07 -17.55
CA SER A 106 -11.97 -19.22 -16.55
C SER A 106 -12.19 -19.73 -15.13
N SER A 107 -11.43 -19.20 -14.18
CA SER A 107 -11.54 -19.59 -12.78
C SER A 107 -12.87 -19.13 -12.19
N LYS A 108 -13.58 -20.06 -11.54
CA LYS A 108 -14.92 -19.84 -10.99
C LYS A 108 -15.16 -20.67 -9.74
N MET A 109 -16.13 -20.24 -8.95
CA MET A 109 -16.61 -20.93 -7.76
C MET A 109 -17.76 -21.88 -8.08
N PHE A 110 -18.28 -21.85 -9.31
CA PHE A 110 -19.43 -22.65 -9.79
C PHE A 110 -20.73 -22.28 -9.08
N LEU A 111 -20.95 -20.97 -8.91
CA LEU A 111 -22.19 -20.43 -8.36
C LEU A 111 -23.38 -20.79 -9.26
N ASN A 112 -24.53 -21.15 -8.68
CA ASN A 112 -25.77 -21.43 -9.41
C ASN A 112 -26.75 -20.26 -9.32
N LEU A 113 -27.54 -20.04 -10.37
CA LEU A 113 -28.61 -19.03 -10.40
C LEU A 113 -29.57 -19.20 -9.21
N ASN A 114 -29.94 -18.10 -8.56
CA ASN A 114 -30.82 -18.02 -7.38
C ASN A 114 -30.30 -18.73 -6.11
N GLN A 115 -29.07 -19.24 -6.12
CA GLN A 115 -28.43 -19.77 -4.93
C GLN A 115 -28.20 -18.65 -3.91
N GLN A 116 -28.26 -18.96 -2.62
CA GLN A 116 -27.80 -18.08 -1.54
C GLN A 116 -26.39 -18.50 -1.13
N VAL A 117 -25.45 -17.56 -1.11
CA VAL A 117 -24.05 -17.82 -0.70
C VAL A 117 -23.60 -16.71 0.25
N SER A 118 -22.91 -17.08 1.33
CA SER A 118 -22.42 -16.09 2.29
C SER A 118 -21.33 -15.21 1.68
N VAL A 119 -21.22 -13.96 2.14
CA VAL A 119 -20.10 -13.07 1.78
C VAL A 119 -18.75 -13.73 2.09
N GLY A 120 -18.64 -14.42 3.22
CA GLY A 120 -17.40 -15.12 3.60
C GLY A 120 -16.98 -16.18 2.58
N ASP A 121 -17.92 -17.00 2.09
CA ASP A 121 -17.63 -18.02 1.07
C ASP A 121 -17.29 -17.39 -0.28
N LEU A 122 -18.02 -16.34 -0.69
CA LEU A 122 -17.71 -15.60 -1.91
C LEU A 122 -16.30 -14.99 -1.84
N ASN A 123 -15.94 -14.40 -0.70
CA ASN A 123 -14.64 -13.77 -0.52
C ASN A 123 -13.49 -14.80 -0.58
N LYS A 124 -13.66 -15.95 0.11
CA LYS A 124 -12.74 -17.09 -0.03
C LYS A 124 -12.65 -17.59 -1.48
N GLY A 125 -13.78 -17.62 -2.19
CA GLY A 125 -13.85 -17.92 -3.62
C GLY A 125 -12.97 -17.01 -4.49
N ILE A 126 -13.00 -15.70 -4.20
CA ILE A 126 -12.20 -14.68 -4.91
C ILE A 126 -10.71 -14.85 -4.59
N ILE A 127 -10.38 -14.96 -3.30
CA ILE A 127 -9.00 -14.96 -2.82
C ILE A 127 -8.28 -16.26 -3.17
N ILE A 128 -8.85 -17.40 -2.79
CA ILE A 128 -8.17 -18.71 -2.86
C ILE A 128 -8.21 -19.25 -4.28
N VAL A 129 -9.40 -19.30 -4.91
CA VAL A 129 -9.59 -20.02 -6.18
C VAL A 129 -9.72 -19.10 -7.40
N SER A 130 -9.77 -17.78 -7.17
CA SER A 130 -9.86 -16.74 -8.22
C SER A 130 -11.21 -16.74 -8.95
N GLY A 131 -12.31 -16.99 -8.25
CA GLY A 131 -13.64 -17.07 -8.86
C GLY A 131 -14.11 -15.76 -9.50
N ASN A 132 -14.32 -15.75 -10.82
CA ASN A 132 -14.84 -14.59 -11.55
C ASN A 132 -16.32 -14.31 -11.25
N ASP A 133 -17.10 -15.38 -11.13
CA ASP A 133 -18.51 -15.37 -10.71
C ASP A 133 -18.68 -14.74 -9.32
N ALA A 134 -17.83 -15.15 -8.37
CA ALA A 134 -17.83 -14.57 -7.03
C ALA A 134 -17.49 -13.07 -7.02
N CYS A 135 -16.61 -12.60 -7.90
CA CYS A 135 -16.30 -11.16 -8.02
C CYS A 135 -17.52 -10.35 -8.45
N VAL A 136 -18.32 -10.86 -9.38
CA VAL A 136 -19.56 -10.18 -9.81
C VAL A 136 -20.60 -10.18 -8.69
N ALA A 137 -20.78 -11.31 -8.00
CA ALA A 137 -21.72 -11.42 -6.89
C ALA A 137 -21.42 -10.41 -5.77
N VAL A 138 -20.16 -10.30 -5.32
CA VAL A 138 -19.81 -9.33 -4.26
C VAL A 138 -19.89 -7.89 -4.76
N ALA A 139 -19.58 -7.63 -6.03
CA ALA A 139 -19.65 -6.30 -6.61
C ALA A 139 -21.10 -5.78 -6.62
N GLU A 140 -22.04 -6.61 -7.06
CA GLU A 140 -23.47 -6.31 -7.05
C GLU A 140 -24.00 -6.15 -5.63
N HIS A 141 -23.59 -7.02 -4.70
CA HIS A 141 -24.02 -6.94 -3.31
C HIS A 141 -23.56 -5.66 -2.62
N ILE A 142 -22.30 -5.25 -2.80
CA ILE A 142 -21.70 -4.11 -2.10
C ILE A 142 -22.11 -2.77 -2.73
N SER A 143 -22.19 -2.71 -4.06
CA SER A 143 -22.32 -1.43 -4.79
C SER A 143 -23.58 -1.34 -5.65
N GLY A 144 -24.47 -2.34 -5.59
CA GLY A 144 -25.69 -2.47 -6.39
C GLY A 144 -25.41 -2.88 -7.85
N THR A 145 -24.32 -2.41 -8.45
CA THR A 145 -23.89 -2.75 -9.81
C THR A 145 -22.39 -2.94 -9.88
N VAL A 146 -21.94 -3.70 -10.88
CA VAL A 146 -20.50 -3.88 -11.18
C VAL A 146 -19.81 -2.54 -11.50
N ALA A 147 -20.49 -1.64 -12.22
CA ALA A 147 -19.92 -0.34 -12.58
C ALA A 147 -19.59 0.51 -11.34
N ASN A 148 -20.53 0.63 -10.39
CA ASN A 148 -20.32 1.35 -9.14
C ASN A 148 -19.21 0.73 -8.27
N PHE A 149 -19.06 -0.59 -8.33
CA PHE A 149 -17.99 -1.29 -7.64
C PHE A 149 -16.63 -0.96 -8.25
N VAL A 150 -16.52 -0.97 -9.58
CA VAL A 150 -15.31 -0.58 -10.32
C VAL A 150 -14.94 0.89 -10.05
N ASP A 151 -15.92 1.79 -9.95
CA ASP A 151 -15.66 3.17 -9.51
C ASP A 151 -15.05 3.21 -8.12
N THR A 152 -15.47 2.33 -7.21
CA THR A 152 -14.89 2.22 -5.86
C THR A 152 -13.47 1.66 -5.90
N MET A 153 -13.19 0.68 -6.77
CA MET A 153 -11.82 0.20 -7.01
C MET A 153 -10.91 1.36 -7.47
N ASN A 154 -11.39 2.16 -8.43
CA ASN A 154 -10.63 3.30 -8.96
C ASN A 154 -10.53 4.48 -7.98
N LYS A 155 -11.47 4.62 -7.02
CA LYS A 155 -11.28 5.55 -5.89
C LYS A 155 -10.07 5.15 -5.03
N TYR A 156 -9.89 3.86 -4.76
CA TYR A 156 -8.70 3.40 -4.04
C TYR A 156 -7.41 3.52 -4.85
N VAL A 157 -7.46 3.34 -6.18
CA VAL A 157 -6.34 3.67 -7.08
C VAL A 157 -5.86 5.11 -6.85
N GLN A 158 -6.78 6.08 -6.84
CA GLN A 158 -6.44 7.48 -6.56
C GLN A 158 -5.96 7.70 -5.12
N GLN A 159 -6.64 7.08 -4.15
CA GLN A 159 -6.28 7.23 -2.73
C GLN A 159 -4.89 6.68 -2.41
N PHE A 160 -4.47 5.60 -3.07
CA PHE A 160 -3.14 5.02 -2.92
C PHE A 160 -2.08 5.74 -3.77
N GLY A 161 -2.49 6.70 -4.61
CA GLY A 161 -1.58 7.42 -5.50
C GLY A 161 -1.03 6.58 -6.65
N LEU A 162 -1.76 5.53 -7.09
CA LEU A 162 -1.33 4.65 -8.18
C LEU A 162 -1.43 5.40 -9.51
N LYS A 163 -0.31 5.61 -10.18
CA LYS A 163 -0.24 6.46 -11.39
C LYS A 163 -0.55 5.71 -12.68
N ASN A 164 -0.42 4.39 -12.66
CA ASN A 164 -0.45 3.56 -13.86
C ASN A 164 -1.39 2.37 -13.69
N THR A 165 -2.50 2.57 -12.97
CA THR A 165 -3.53 1.56 -12.76
C THR A 165 -4.91 2.10 -13.11
N ASN A 166 -5.69 1.31 -13.83
CA ASN A 166 -7.11 1.54 -14.09
C ASN A 166 -7.83 0.19 -14.14
N PHE A 167 -8.93 0.07 -13.41
CA PHE A 167 -9.79 -1.12 -13.44
C PHE A 167 -11.06 -0.85 -14.24
N THR A 168 -11.48 -1.82 -15.04
CA THR A 168 -12.78 -1.80 -15.74
C THR A 168 -13.68 -2.97 -15.35
N THR A 169 -13.12 -3.97 -14.67
CA THR A 169 -13.85 -5.15 -14.19
C THR A 169 -13.42 -5.53 -12.77
N PRO A 170 -14.27 -6.23 -12.00
CA PRO A 170 -13.91 -6.70 -10.66
C PRO A 170 -13.09 -8.01 -10.70
N HIS A 171 -13.03 -8.69 -11.83
CA HIS A 171 -12.37 -9.99 -11.95
C HIS A 171 -11.06 -9.94 -12.74
N GLY A 172 -10.86 -8.93 -13.59
CA GLY A 172 -9.65 -8.80 -14.40
C GLY A 172 -9.66 -9.65 -15.67
N LEU A 173 -10.83 -9.80 -16.32
CA LEU A 173 -10.84 -10.29 -17.70
C LEU A 173 -10.28 -9.18 -18.60
N ASP A 174 -9.66 -9.55 -19.73
CA ASP A 174 -8.93 -8.60 -20.57
C ASP A 174 -9.84 -7.50 -21.12
N ASP A 175 -9.38 -6.26 -20.95
CA ASP A 175 -9.97 -5.04 -21.51
C ASP A 175 -8.79 -4.10 -21.79
N PRO A 176 -8.65 -3.53 -23.01
CA PRO A 176 -7.57 -2.60 -23.33
C PRO A 176 -7.45 -1.39 -22.41
N ASN A 177 -8.55 -0.99 -21.76
CA ASN A 177 -8.57 0.11 -20.80
C ASN A 177 -8.23 -0.36 -19.37
N GLN A 178 -8.06 -1.65 -19.13
CA GLN A 178 -7.69 -2.21 -17.84
C GLN A 178 -6.21 -2.55 -17.79
N TYR A 179 -5.47 -1.80 -16.98
CA TYR A 179 -4.02 -1.94 -16.86
C TYR A 179 -3.57 -1.70 -15.41
N SER A 180 -2.39 -2.20 -15.09
CA SER A 180 -1.65 -1.93 -13.86
C SER A 180 -0.15 -2.04 -14.15
N THR A 181 0.69 -1.85 -13.14
CA THR A 181 2.13 -2.09 -13.22
C THR A 181 2.61 -3.01 -12.11
N ALA A 182 3.87 -3.47 -12.20
CA ALA A 182 4.49 -4.23 -11.13
C ALA A 182 4.57 -3.40 -9.83
N ARG A 183 4.95 -2.12 -9.92
CA ARG A 183 5.00 -1.20 -8.77
C ARG A 183 3.63 -1.00 -8.14
N ASP A 184 2.62 -0.67 -8.94
CA ASP A 184 1.27 -0.41 -8.41
C ASP A 184 0.68 -1.66 -7.76
N MET A 185 0.93 -2.85 -8.32
CA MET A 185 0.51 -4.12 -7.71
C MET A 185 1.24 -4.42 -6.39
N ALA A 186 2.51 -4.04 -6.26
CA ALA A 186 3.23 -4.17 -4.99
C ALA A 186 2.64 -3.23 -3.92
N ILE A 187 2.27 -2.01 -4.31
CA ILE A 187 1.61 -1.02 -3.44
C ILE A 187 0.22 -1.54 -3.01
N ILE A 188 -0.58 -2.06 -3.93
CA ILE A 188 -1.88 -2.70 -3.60
C ILE A 188 -1.66 -3.84 -2.60
N GLY A 189 -0.65 -4.69 -2.83
CA GLY A 189 -0.30 -5.76 -1.91
C GLY A 189 0.07 -5.25 -0.51
N ALA A 190 0.87 -4.19 -0.43
CA ALA A 190 1.23 -3.56 0.84
C ALA A 190 0.00 -2.99 1.58
N HIS A 191 -0.94 -2.37 0.86
CA HIS A 191 -2.19 -1.88 1.43
C HIS A 191 -3.07 -3.02 1.97
N ILE A 192 -3.19 -4.14 1.26
CA ILE A 192 -3.94 -5.31 1.77
C ILE A 192 -3.33 -5.82 3.07
N ILE A 193 -2.00 -6.00 3.11
CA ILE A 193 -1.29 -6.52 4.30
C ILE A 193 -1.43 -5.56 5.49
N ARG A 194 -1.27 -4.25 5.25
CA ARG A 194 -1.26 -3.23 6.29
C ARG A 194 -2.66 -2.90 6.80
N ASP A 195 -3.59 -2.67 5.88
CA ASP A 195 -4.87 -2.06 6.20
C ASP A 195 -5.91 -3.15 6.52
N LEU A 196 -5.75 -4.37 6.00
CA LEU A 196 -6.70 -5.47 6.07
C LEU A 196 -6.04 -6.81 6.51
N PRO A 197 -5.40 -6.87 7.70
CA PRO A 197 -4.67 -8.07 8.13
C PRO A 197 -5.54 -9.32 8.26
N GLU A 198 -6.83 -9.19 8.62
CA GLU A 198 -7.75 -10.33 8.69
C GLU A 198 -8.13 -10.86 7.30
N GLU A 199 -8.34 -9.97 6.32
CA GLU A 199 -8.53 -10.33 4.91
C GLU A 199 -7.27 -11.03 4.36
N TYR A 200 -6.09 -10.48 4.68
CA TYR A 200 -4.81 -10.98 4.19
C TYR A 200 -4.54 -12.43 4.61
N LYS A 201 -4.96 -12.85 5.82
CA LYS A 201 -4.79 -14.23 6.30
C LYS A 201 -5.42 -15.28 5.37
N ILE A 202 -6.51 -14.93 4.67
CA ILE A 202 -7.21 -15.83 3.75
C ILE A 202 -6.31 -16.22 2.56
N TYR A 203 -5.37 -15.36 2.16
CA TYR A 203 -4.46 -15.63 1.04
C TYR A 203 -3.53 -16.82 1.28
N ALA A 204 -3.28 -17.18 2.55
CA ALA A 204 -2.48 -18.33 2.95
C ALA A 204 -3.28 -19.64 3.07
N GLU A 205 -4.62 -19.59 3.00
CA GLU A 205 -5.46 -20.80 2.97
C GLU A 205 -5.14 -21.60 1.69
N LYS A 206 -4.78 -22.88 1.86
CA LYS A 206 -4.23 -23.73 0.78
C LYS A 206 -5.29 -24.33 -0.14
N ASP A 207 -6.51 -24.44 0.33
CA ASP A 207 -7.63 -24.94 -0.44
C ASP A 207 -8.95 -24.41 0.10
N PHE A 208 -9.98 -24.46 -0.73
CA PHE A 208 -11.33 -24.05 -0.40
C PHE A 208 -12.30 -25.08 -0.97
N THR A 209 -13.27 -25.49 -0.16
CA THR A 209 -14.33 -26.42 -0.58
C THR A 209 -15.65 -25.69 -0.60
N PHE A 210 -16.27 -25.61 -1.78
CA PHE A 210 -17.59 -25.04 -1.95
C PHE A 210 -18.43 -25.95 -2.84
N ASN A 211 -19.71 -26.12 -2.52
CA ASN A 211 -20.63 -26.99 -3.27
C ASN A 211 -20.08 -28.42 -3.52
N LYS A 212 -19.41 -28.99 -2.51
CA LYS A 212 -18.73 -30.31 -2.56
C LYS A 212 -17.53 -30.38 -3.54
N ILE A 213 -17.10 -29.26 -4.09
CA ILE A 213 -15.94 -29.15 -4.99
C ILE A 213 -14.78 -28.54 -4.21
N LYS A 214 -13.74 -29.34 -3.96
CA LYS A 214 -12.49 -28.89 -3.38
C LYS A 214 -11.59 -28.29 -4.46
N GLN A 215 -11.12 -27.08 -4.25
CA GLN A 215 -10.27 -26.36 -5.19
C GLN A 215 -9.00 -25.84 -4.48
N PRO A 216 -7.80 -26.03 -5.03
CA PRO A 216 -6.57 -25.57 -4.41
C PRO A 216 -6.36 -24.07 -4.63
N ASN A 217 -5.62 -23.46 -3.71
CA ASN A 217 -5.02 -22.15 -3.93
C ASN A 217 -4.04 -22.25 -5.11
N ARG A 218 -4.08 -21.27 -6.01
CA ARG A 218 -3.26 -21.26 -7.23
C ARG A 218 -1.82 -20.77 -6.99
N ASN A 219 -1.52 -20.24 -5.81
CA ASN A 219 -0.16 -19.83 -5.44
C ASN A 219 0.64 -21.03 -4.92
N GLY A 220 1.40 -21.70 -5.81
CA GLY A 220 2.20 -22.87 -5.44
C GLY A 220 3.28 -22.61 -4.40
N LEU A 221 3.70 -21.35 -4.22
CA LEU A 221 4.71 -20.99 -3.22
C LEU A 221 4.25 -21.20 -1.77
N LEU A 222 2.92 -21.28 -1.52
CA LEU A 222 2.39 -21.63 -0.20
C LEU A 222 2.78 -23.04 0.28
N TRP A 223 3.22 -23.91 -0.64
CA TRP A 223 3.70 -25.25 -0.32
C TRP A 223 5.23 -25.35 -0.23
N ASP A 224 5.95 -24.27 -0.53
CA ASP A 224 7.40 -24.26 -0.45
C ASP A 224 7.86 -24.16 1.00
N LYS A 225 8.53 -25.19 1.50
CA LYS A 225 9.01 -25.25 2.89
C LYS A 225 10.28 -24.45 3.13
N THR A 226 10.93 -23.96 2.07
CA THR A 226 12.22 -23.26 2.16
C THR A 226 12.07 -21.75 2.33
N ILE A 227 10.84 -21.23 2.21
CA ILE A 227 10.53 -19.80 2.32
C ILE A 227 9.13 -19.62 2.91
N ASN A 228 8.97 -18.68 3.84
CA ASN A 228 7.66 -18.45 4.47
C ASN A 228 6.81 -17.49 3.62
N VAL A 229 6.17 -18.03 2.58
CA VAL A 229 5.24 -17.29 1.72
C VAL A 229 3.82 -17.39 2.29
N ASP A 230 3.16 -16.24 2.44
CA ASP A 230 1.81 -16.13 2.99
C ASP A 230 0.82 -15.40 2.06
N GLY A 231 1.24 -15.13 0.82
CA GLY A 231 0.41 -14.49 -0.19
C GLY A 231 1.12 -14.36 -1.54
N MET A 232 0.50 -13.77 -2.57
CA MET A 232 -0.83 -13.19 -2.56
C MET A 232 -1.64 -13.71 -3.75
N LYS A 233 -1.47 -13.18 -4.97
CA LYS A 233 -2.38 -13.49 -6.08
C LYS A 233 -1.64 -13.89 -7.33
N THR A 234 -2.20 -14.86 -8.03
CA THR A 234 -1.76 -15.29 -9.36
C THR A 234 -2.67 -14.72 -10.44
N GLY A 235 -2.11 -14.47 -11.62
CA GLY A 235 -2.83 -14.02 -12.82
C GLY A 235 -2.35 -14.73 -14.07
N HIS A 236 -3.24 -14.91 -15.04
CA HIS A 236 -2.89 -15.34 -16.39
C HIS A 236 -4.01 -14.97 -17.37
N THR A 237 -3.63 -14.38 -18.49
CA THR A 237 -4.37 -14.34 -19.76
C THR A 237 -3.38 -14.45 -20.90
N SER A 238 -3.87 -14.69 -22.12
CA SER A 238 -2.99 -14.78 -23.29
C SER A 238 -2.22 -13.48 -23.55
N GLN A 239 -2.79 -12.33 -23.20
CA GLN A 239 -2.16 -11.02 -23.34
C GLN A 239 -1.21 -10.69 -22.17
N ALA A 240 -1.55 -11.13 -20.95
CA ALA A 240 -0.78 -10.82 -19.75
C ALA A 240 0.44 -11.74 -19.53
N GLY A 241 0.47 -12.91 -20.18
CA GLY A 241 1.36 -13.99 -19.77
C GLY A 241 1.02 -14.47 -18.35
N TYR A 242 1.99 -15.03 -17.64
CA TYR A 242 1.81 -15.48 -16.26
C TYR A 242 2.32 -14.45 -15.25
N ASN A 243 1.45 -14.08 -14.31
CA ASN A 243 1.71 -13.05 -13.30
C ASN A 243 1.62 -13.63 -11.88
N LEU A 244 2.41 -13.10 -10.96
CA LEU A 244 2.35 -13.42 -9.54
C LEU A 244 2.75 -12.21 -8.70
N VAL A 245 1.88 -11.86 -7.74
CA VAL A 245 2.26 -11.07 -6.56
C VAL A 245 2.46 -12.06 -5.42
N ALA A 246 3.66 -12.11 -4.86
CA ALA A 246 4.00 -12.94 -3.73
C ALA A 246 4.55 -12.11 -2.58
N SER A 247 4.20 -12.48 -1.36
CA SER A 247 4.75 -11.87 -0.14
C SER A 247 5.29 -12.97 0.77
N ALA A 248 6.45 -12.70 1.35
CA ALA A 248 7.11 -13.62 2.26
C ALA A 248 7.70 -12.89 3.46
N THR A 249 7.92 -13.63 4.54
CA THR A 249 8.66 -13.14 5.71
C THR A 249 9.90 -13.96 6.00
N SER A 250 10.87 -13.31 6.62
CA SER A 250 12.03 -13.96 7.22
C SER A 250 11.82 -14.22 8.73
N PRO A 251 12.69 -15.01 9.37
CA PRO A 251 12.67 -15.20 10.83
C PRO A 251 12.89 -13.93 11.66
N ASN A 252 13.51 -12.88 11.09
CA ASN A 252 13.73 -11.58 11.75
C ASN A 252 12.63 -10.55 11.43
N ASN A 253 11.45 -11.01 10.98
CA ASN A 253 10.28 -10.19 10.66
C ASN A 253 10.45 -9.19 9.50
N MET A 254 11.49 -9.32 8.68
CA MET A 254 11.56 -8.61 7.39
C MET A 254 10.50 -9.21 6.47
N ARG A 255 9.71 -8.34 5.80
CA ARG A 255 8.68 -8.75 4.86
C ARG A 255 8.97 -8.16 3.50
N LEU A 256 9.00 -9.02 2.49
CA LEU A 256 9.22 -8.63 1.10
C LEU A 256 7.97 -8.92 0.27
N ILE A 257 7.70 -8.05 -0.69
CA ILE A 257 6.66 -8.19 -1.71
C ILE A 257 7.36 -8.23 -3.06
N SER A 258 7.17 -9.32 -3.78
CA SER A 258 7.62 -9.48 -5.17
C SER A 258 6.42 -9.45 -6.11
N VAL A 259 6.59 -8.80 -7.25
CA VAL A 259 5.64 -8.86 -8.37
C VAL A 259 6.41 -9.22 -9.63
N VAL A 260 5.96 -10.25 -10.33
CA VAL A 260 6.43 -10.59 -11.68
C VAL A 260 5.24 -10.60 -12.62
N MET A 261 5.38 -10.00 -13.80
CA MET A 261 4.34 -10.00 -14.83
C MET A 261 4.92 -10.35 -16.20
N GLY A 262 4.12 -11.01 -17.05
CA GLY A 262 4.55 -11.42 -18.39
C GLY A 262 5.54 -12.59 -18.39
N VAL A 263 5.47 -13.49 -17.40
CA VAL A 263 6.33 -14.69 -17.38
C VAL A 263 5.81 -15.71 -18.41
N PRO A 264 6.67 -16.41 -19.18
CA PRO A 264 6.19 -17.30 -20.25
C PRO A 264 5.45 -18.57 -19.79
N THR A 265 5.70 -19.04 -18.57
CA THR A 265 5.15 -20.31 -18.08
C THR A 265 4.52 -20.22 -16.70
N TYR A 266 3.51 -21.07 -16.46
CA TYR A 266 2.83 -21.19 -15.17
C TYR A 266 3.79 -21.45 -14.00
N LYS A 267 4.78 -22.34 -14.19
CA LYS A 267 5.77 -22.65 -13.16
C LYS A 267 6.87 -21.61 -13.06
N GLY A 268 7.21 -20.96 -14.17
CA GLY A 268 8.21 -19.89 -14.21
C GLY A 268 7.89 -18.78 -13.21
N ARG A 269 6.62 -18.32 -13.13
CA ARG A 269 6.28 -17.21 -12.22
C ARG A 269 6.63 -17.50 -10.75
N GLU A 270 6.46 -18.75 -10.32
CA GLU A 270 6.78 -19.18 -8.96
C GLU A 270 8.30 -19.21 -8.75
N VAL A 271 9.04 -19.74 -9.74
CA VAL A 271 10.52 -19.79 -9.72
C VAL A 271 11.12 -18.39 -9.69
N GLU A 272 10.65 -17.49 -10.54
CA GLU A 272 11.15 -16.12 -10.66
C GLU A 272 10.84 -15.28 -9.41
N SER A 273 9.62 -15.36 -8.88
CA SER A 273 9.28 -14.69 -7.60
C SER A 273 10.11 -15.25 -6.44
N LYS A 274 10.28 -16.57 -6.34
CA LYS A 274 11.10 -17.18 -5.30
C LYS A 274 12.56 -16.69 -5.37
N LYS A 275 13.12 -16.62 -6.59
CA LYS A 275 14.48 -16.13 -6.83
C LYS A 275 14.65 -14.69 -6.31
N LEU A 276 13.72 -13.79 -6.64
CA LEU A 276 13.72 -12.41 -6.14
C LEU A 276 13.63 -12.35 -4.61
N LEU A 277 12.67 -13.06 -4.00
CA LEU A 277 12.47 -13.04 -2.56
C LEU A 277 13.70 -13.58 -1.80
N GLN A 278 14.26 -14.72 -2.24
CA GLN A 278 15.47 -15.29 -1.64
C GLN A 278 16.67 -14.36 -1.77
N TRP A 279 16.85 -13.74 -2.93
CA TRP A 279 17.90 -12.75 -3.14
C TRP A 279 17.73 -11.54 -2.21
N GLY A 280 16.51 -11.03 -2.04
CA GLY A 280 16.23 -9.92 -1.13
C GLY A 280 16.61 -10.24 0.32
N PHE A 281 16.16 -11.39 0.83
CA PHE A 281 16.50 -11.82 2.21
C PHE A 281 17.98 -12.16 2.42
N ALA A 282 18.69 -12.56 1.36
CA ALA A 282 20.11 -12.84 1.43
C ALA A 282 20.95 -11.56 1.52
N ASN A 283 20.54 -10.50 0.81
CA ASN A 283 21.38 -9.31 0.58
C ASN A 283 20.96 -8.08 1.38
N PHE A 284 19.75 -8.04 1.92
CA PHE A 284 19.21 -6.87 2.60
C PHE A 284 18.72 -7.19 4.01
N GLU A 285 18.64 -6.16 4.83
CA GLU A 285 17.95 -6.17 6.11
C GLU A 285 17.15 -4.89 6.30
N THR A 286 16.03 -5.01 7.00
CA THR A 286 15.14 -3.89 7.31
C THR A 286 15.29 -3.49 8.76
N LEU A 287 15.67 -2.25 8.97
CA LEU A 287 15.99 -1.67 10.26
C LEU A 287 14.84 -0.76 10.70
N LYS A 288 14.33 -0.99 11.91
CA LYS A 288 13.48 -0.01 12.59
C LYS A 288 14.37 1.04 13.23
N THR A 289 14.38 2.25 12.69
CA THR A 289 15.27 3.33 13.12
C THR A 289 14.64 4.25 14.14
N TYR A 290 13.31 4.39 14.12
CA TYR A 290 12.55 5.20 15.09
C TYR A 290 11.22 4.53 15.43
N LYS A 291 10.72 4.78 16.64
CA LYS A 291 9.37 4.39 17.08
C LYS A 291 8.36 5.49 16.81
N ALA A 292 7.10 5.12 16.61
CA ALA A 292 6.02 6.09 16.49
C ALA A 292 5.98 7.07 17.68
N ASN A 293 5.81 8.36 17.37
CA ASN A 293 5.81 9.49 18.31
C ASN A 293 7.14 9.74 19.03
N GLU A 294 8.26 9.21 18.51
CA GLU A 294 9.58 9.49 19.05
C GLU A 294 10.02 10.92 18.70
N GLU A 295 10.38 11.69 19.74
CA GLU A 295 10.97 13.02 19.62
C GLU A 295 12.44 12.90 19.19
N ILE A 296 12.78 13.50 18.05
CA ILE A 296 14.15 13.50 17.52
C ILE A 296 14.88 14.77 17.93
N SER A 297 14.18 15.91 17.90
CA SER A 297 14.75 17.21 18.22
C SER A 297 13.67 18.22 18.62
N LYS A 298 14.10 19.33 19.23
CA LYS A 298 13.30 20.53 19.41
C LYS A 298 13.82 21.62 18.49
N GLN A 299 12.93 22.27 17.78
CA GLN A 299 13.27 23.32 16.82
C GLN A 299 12.58 24.63 17.22
N SER A 300 13.29 25.74 17.11
CA SER A 300 12.70 27.06 17.34
C SER A 300 11.61 27.33 16.30
N VAL A 301 10.49 27.88 16.76
CA VAL A 301 9.39 28.33 15.91
C VAL A 301 9.18 29.82 16.11
N TYR A 302 9.09 30.54 15.01
CA TYR A 302 8.80 31.97 15.00
C TYR A 302 7.33 32.21 14.69
N TYR A 303 6.84 33.37 15.13
CA TYR A 303 5.46 33.84 14.97
C TYR A 303 4.42 32.96 15.67
N GLY A 304 4.84 32.05 16.54
CA GLY A 304 4.00 31.07 17.22
C GLY A 304 3.53 31.46 18.61
N ASP A 305 2.51 30.77 19.12
CA ASP A 305 2.11 30.79 20.53
C ASP A 305 3.12 30.07 21.45
N LYS A 306 4.01 29.28 20.85
CA LYS A 306 5.19 28.64 21.45
C LYS A 306 6.44 29.08 20.69
N GLY A 307 7.56 29.22 21.40
CA GLY A 307 8.87 29.52 20.79
C GLY A 307 9.62 28.30 20.25
N GLU A 308 9.14 27.08 20.51
CA GLU A 308 9.72 25.82 20.06
C GLU A 308 8.64 24.79 19.74
N VAL A 309 8.99 23.82 18.89
CA VAL A 309 8.17 22.65 18.56
C VAL A 309 9.00 21.38 18.61
N LYS A 310 8.42 20.30 19.14
CA LYS A 310 9.00 18.97 19.03
C LYS A 310 8.84 18.44 17.61
N VAL A 311 9.94 17.98 17.02
CA VAL A 311 9.93 17.33 15.71
C VAL A 311 10.41 15.89 15.83
N GLY A 312 9.82 15.00 15.03
CA GLY A 312 10.09 13.57 15.10
C GLY A 312 9.32 12.79 14.05
N VAL A 313 9.01 11.53 14.36
CA VAL A 313 8.21 10.67 13.47
C VAL A 313 6.89 10.31 14.15
N LEU A 314 5.77 10.35 13.40
CA LEU A 314 4.46 9.96 13.95
C LEU A 314 4.15 8.46 13.80
N GLN A 315 4.90 7.77 12.95
CA GLN A 315 4.79 6.35 12.70
C GLN A 315 6.15 5.70 12.90
N ASP A 316 6.19 4.38 13.04
CA ASP A 316 7.45 3.64 13.09
C ASP A 316 8.25 3.90 11.81
N GLY A 317 9.51 4.31 11.97
CA GLY A 317 10.44 4.57 10.88
C GLY A 317 11.20 3.31 10.51
N PHE A 318 11.15 2.91 9.24
CA PHE A 318 11.88 1.76 8.71
C PHE A 318 12.71 2.17 7.50
N ILE A 319 13.90 1.60 7.39
CA ILE A 319 14.76 1.69 6.20
C ILE A 319 15.25 0.30 5.84
N THR A 320 15.58 0.08 4.56
CA THR A 320 16.19 -1.17 4.10
C THR A 320 17.56 -0.88 3.52
N VAL A 321 18.57 -1.61 4.01
CA VAL A 321 19.98 -1.43 3.66
C VAL A 321 20.63 -2.78 3.35
N PRO A 322 21.81 -2.81 2.69
CA PRO A 322 22.56 -4.04 2.53
C PRO A 322 22.85 -4.70 3.88
N LYS A 323 22.75 -6.02 3.91
CA LYS A 323 22.93 -6.80 5.12
C LYS A 323 24.34 -6.64 5.69
N GLY A 324 24.42 -6.41 7.00
CA GLY A 324 25.69 -6.21 7.70
C GLY A 324 26.25 -4.79 7.62
N LYS A 325 25.52 -3.84 7.00
CA LYS A 325 25.92 -2.43 6.88
C LYS A 325 25.30 -1.51 7.91
N GLN A 326 24.55 -2.03 8.87
CA GLN A 326 23.93 -1.24 9.93
C GLN A 326 24.94 -0.36 10.71
N ALA A 327 26.12 -0.88 11.04
CA ALA A 327 27.13 -0.15 11.83
C ALA A 327 27.78 1.02 11.08
N ASP A 328 27.76 0.98 9.75
CA ASP A 328 28.34 2.01 8.88
C ASP A 328 27.34 3.16 8.62
N LEU A 329 26.08 2.98 9.03
CA LEU A 329 25.00 3.91 8.75
C LEU A 329 25.09 5.16 9.63
N LYS A 330 25.00 6.33 8.99
CA LYS A 330 24.92 7.63 9.68
C LYS A 330 23.55 8.25 9.44
N ALA A 331 23.01 8.94 10.42
CA ALA A 331 21.75 9.67 10.29
C ALA A 331 21.98 11.16 10.56
N ARG A 332 21.33 12.01 9.77
CA ARG A 332 21.20 13.45 10.01
C ARG A 332 19.75 13.87 9.73
N TYR A 333 19.34 15.03 10.20
CA TYR A 333 18.08 15.63 9.74
C TYR A 333 18.36 16.93 8.99
N GLU A 334 17.47 17.24 8.06
CA GLU A 334 17.46 18.45 7.24
C GLU A 334 16.07 19.06 7.34
N LEU A 335 15.98 20.34 7.70
CA LEU A 335 14.71 21.07 7.67
C LEU A 335 14.47 21.62 6.27
N ASP A 336 13.21 21.66 5.83
CA ASP A 336 12.84 22.23 4.54
C ASP A 336 13.07 23.75 4.51
N ASN A 337 12.96 24.39 5.67
CA ASN A 337 13.19 25.81 5.86
C ASN A 337 14.22 26.03 6.98
N LYS A 338 15.05 27.06 6.83
CA LYS A 338 16.05 27.45 7.85
C LYS A 338 15.42 27.75 9.21
N TYR A 339 14.21 28.30 9.20
CA TYR A 339 13.43 28.60 10.39
C TYR A 339 12.02 28.07 10.21
N LEU A 340 11.50 27.43 11.25
CA LEU A 340 10.09 27.03 11.29
C LEU A 340 9.24 28.24 11.70
N GLN A 341 8.08 28.39 11.06
CA GLN A 341 7.15 29.49 11.32
C GLN A 341 5.76 28.94 11.56
N ALA A 342 5.05 29.53 12.53
CA ALA A 342 3.65 29.21 12.80
C ALA A 342 2.72 29.78 11.71
N PRO A 343 1.53 29.19 11.49
CA PRO A 343 1.00 28.01 12.18
C PRO A 343 1.65 26.70 11.70
N LEU A 344 1.90 25.79 12.64
CA LEU A 344 2.30 24.41 12.38
C LEU A 344 1.23 23.45 12.87
N ALA A 345 0.79 22.54 12.00
CA ALA A 345 -0.12 21.48 12.39
C ALA A 345 0.66 20.24 12.84
N LYS A 346 0.15 19.51 13.83
CA LYS A 346 0.66 18.19 14.19
C LYS A 346 0.64 17.28 12.95
N GLY A 347 1.79 16.68 12.65
CA GLY A 347 1.99 15.82 11.49
C GLY A 347 2.40 16.55 10.21
N GLN A 348 2.45 17.88 10.22
CA GLN A 348 3.05 18.64 9.13
C GLN A 348 4.51 18.21 8.96
N VAL A 349 4.87 17.86 7.72
CA VAL A 349 6.26 17.59 7.35
C VAL A 349 7.01 18.92 7.35
N VAL A 350 8.12 18.97 8.08
CA VAL A 350 8.96 20.16 8.27
C VAL A 350 10.40 19.95 7.78
N GLY A 351 10.67 18.75 7.25
CA GLY A 351 11.98 18.32 6.82
C GLY A 351 12.02 16.82 6.61
N LYS A 352 13.24 16.29 6.59
CA LYS A 352 13.52 14.87 6.42
C LYS A 352 14.69 14.42 7.30
N ILE A 353 14.65 13.16 7.69
CA ILE A 353 15.79 12.44 8.25
C ILE A 353 16.45 11.74 7.08
N VAL A 354 17.76 11.93 6.93
CA VAL A 354 18.56 11.38 5.85
C VAL A 354 19.55 10.37 6.43
N TYR A 355 19.54 9.17 5.87
CA TYR A 355 20.47 8.11 6.21
C TYR A 355 21.57 8.04 5.16
N GLN A 356 22.83 7.99 5.60
CA GLN A 356 24.00 7.87 4.76
C GLN A 356 24.73 6.55 4.99
N LEU A 357 25.16 5.94 3.89
CA LEU A 357 26.08 4.80 3.87
C LEU A 357 27.20 5.10 2.88
N ASP A 358 28.45 4.93 3.30
CA ASP A 358 29.64 5.19 2.48
C ASP A 358 29.64 6.60 1.82
N GLY A 359 29.11 7.60 2.56
CA GLY A 359 29.01 8.99 2.13
C GLY A 359 27.89 9.31 1.14
N LYS A 360 27.05 8.34 0.79
CA LYS A 360 25.88 8.51 -0.09
C LYS A 360 24.60 8.47 0.72
N ASP A 361 23.62 9.32 0.38
CA ASP A 361 22.29 9.27 0.96
C ASP A 361 21.56 8.01 0.44
N VAL A 362 21.16 7.11 1.34
CA VAL A 362 20.62 5.77 1.04
C VAL A 362 19.17 5.55 1.48
N ALA A 363 18.63 6.43 2.31
CA ALA A 363 17.21 6.40 2.68
C ALA A 363 16.81 7.74 3.27
N THR A 364 15.51 8.04 3.22
CA THR A 364 14.94 9.19 3.91
C THR A 364 13.65 8.82 4.64
N LEU A 365 13.36 9.54 5.71
CA LEU A 365 12.07 9.52 6.40
C LEU A 365 11.59 10.96 6.59
N ASN A 366 10.27 11.16 6.57
CA ASN A 366 9.71 12.49 6.85
C ASN A 366 9.96 12.87 8.32
N LEU A 367 10.42 14.11 8.54
CA LEU A 367 10.49 14.73 9.86
C LEU A 367 9.24 15.60 10.03
N GLN A 368 8.48 15.36 11.09
CA GLN A 368 7.16 15.95 11.29
C GLN A 368 7.06 16.70 12.62
N ALA A 369 6.25 17.75 12.66
CA ALA A 369 5.85 18.38 13.91
C ALA A 369 5.02 17.39 14.76
N LEU A 370 5.37 17.21 16.03
CA LEU A 370 4.68 16.26 16.92
C LEU A 370 3.49 16.88 17.66
N GLU A 371 3.33 18.20 17.54
CA GLU A 371 2.30 19.00 18.20
C GLU A 371 1.92 20.20 17.34
N ASP A 372 0.73 20.76 17.59
CA ASP A 372 0.31 22.01 16.97
C ASP A 372 1.06 23.21 17.59
N VAL A 373 1.37 24.18 16.75
CA VAL A 373 1.82 25.53 17.12
C VAL A 373 0.90 26.52 16.43
N GLN A 374 0.11 27.25 17.22
CA GLN A 374 -0.80 28.27 16.70
C GLN A 374 -0.04 29.57 16.45
N GLU A 375 -0.68 30.50 15.75
CA GLU A 375 -0.12 31.84 15.62
C GLU A 375 -0.03 32.57 16.97
N GLY A 376 1.10 33.23 17.21
CA GLY A 376 1.35 34.05 18.39
C GLY A 376 0.60 35.39 18.37
N GLY A 377 0.61 36.08 19.52
CA GLY A 377 0.04 37.42 19.63
C GLY A 377 0.81 38.49 18.84
N PHE A 378 0.17 39.64 18.57
CA PHE A 378 0.72 40.72 17.75
C PHE A 378 2.11 41.20 18.20
N LEU A 379 2.34 41.35 19.51
CA LEU A 379 3.64 41.77 20.07
C LEU A 379 4.73 40.71 19.86
N GLY A 380 4.40 39.43 20.07
CA GLY A 380 5.34 38.32 19.85
C GLY A 380 5.74 38.21 18.38
N LYS A 381 4.76 38.32 17.47
CA LYS A 381 5.04 38.35 16.03
C LYS A 381 5.92 39.52 15.61
N GLY A 382 5.71 40.70 16.17
CA GLY A 382 6.55 41.88 15.92
C GLY A 382 7.99 41.69 16.38
N TRP A 383 8.20 41.07 17.54
CA TRP A 383 9.53 40.75 18.05
C TRP A 383 10.25 39.72 17.16
N ASP A 384 9.57 38.64 16.80
CA ASP A 384 10.13 37.59 15.94
C ASP A 384 10.52 38.12 14.55
N TRP A 385 9.73 39.05 14.00
CA TRP A 385 10.08 39.74 12.76
C TRP A 385 11.38 40.52 12.87
N LEU A 386 11.57 41.26 13.98
CA LEU A 386 12.82 41.99 14.22
C LEU A 386 14.01 41.01 14.37
N VAL A 387 13.82 39.92 15.12
CA VAL A 387 14.86 38.89 15.31
C VAL A 387 15.26 38.25 13.97
N LEU A 388 14.28 37.85 13.15
CA LEU A 388 14.55 37.24 11.84
C LEU A 388 15.17 38.24 10.85
N THR A 389 14.74 39.51 10.88
CA THR A 389 15.34 40.57 10.06
C THR A 389 16.80 40.79 10.41
N VAL A 390 17.14 40.85 11.70
CA VAL A 390 18.54 40.99 12.13
C VAL A 390 19.35 39.76 11.76
N LYS A 391 18.84 38.54 11.97
CA LYS A 391 19.54 37.30 11.58
C LYS A 391 19.83 37.24 10.08
N GLY A 392 18.85 37.61 9.26
CA GLY A 392 18.99 37.64 7.80
C GLY A 392 19.98 38.68 7.26
N LEU A 393 20.49 39.61 8.08
CA LEU A 393 21.55 40.55 7.70
C LEU A 393 22.96 39.95 7.83
N PHE A 394 23.12 38.83 8.54
CA PHE A 394 24.41 38.18 8.82
C PHE A 394 24.55 36.79 8.19
N ASP A 395 23.55 36.39 7.41
CA ASP A 395 23.53 35.19 6.58
C ASP A 395 23.77 35.55 5.12
#